data_AF-A0A8T3PZL3-F1
#
_entry.id   AF-A0A8T3PZL3-F1
#
_cell.length_a   1.000
_cell.length_b   1.000
_cell.length_c   1.000
_cell.angle_alpha   90.00
_cell.angle_beta   90.00
_cell.angle_gamma   90.00
#
_symmetry.space_group_name_H-M   'P 1'
#
loop_
_entity.id
_entity.type
_entity.pdbx_description
1 polymer ?
#
loop_
_entity_poly.entity_id
_entity_poly.type
_entity_poly.pdbx_seq_one_letter_code
_entity_poly.pdbx_strand_id
1 'polypeptide(L)'
;MGWRRLCGGANGLLGWAPGRDRCRYGRELGLVLQLEADLPGGHRVVVVSDGSWRASTGEVRAADVYDGSIVDLRQARPGWDGPGFDDSTWVPAAEVEIDPGLIEPRMAPSVRAIDVRGVNHERLPDGRIRIDTGQNQAGFLRLRVRGRRGDRVTVRHAEVLETNGELHTRALRSARATDEYIIAGEDEVVLEPPFTFHGFRHAEVATDARLLGADVVAISSNLPRRSTFSCSDDRLNRLHENVVWSQRSNFVSIPTDCPQRDERLGWTGDAQAFAATASTLAQSDSFWQSWLRDLELDQDDELGVPSVVPDVVLEGDARFGRAGWADATTIVPWAVYESYGDPTILQRQFGSMRRWDHQAVGPGRK
;
A
#
# COMPACT_ATOMS: atom_id res chain seq x y z
N MET A 1 13.41 -18.95 -6.79
CA MET A 1 13.81 -17.59 -6.33
C MET A 1 12.58 -16.86 -5.82
N GLY A 2 12.37 -16.84 -4.51
CA GLY A 2 11.30 -16.05 -3.89
C GLY A 2 11.91 -15.04 -2.95
N TRP A 3 12.13 -13.81 -3.43
CA TRP A 3 12.51 -12.70 -2.56
C TRP A 3 11.31 -12.33 -1.70
N ARG A 4 11.32 -12.71 -0.41
CA ARG A 4 10.27 -12.35 0.54
C ARG A 4 10.61 -10.98 1.12
N ARG A 5 9.95 -9.96 0.59
CA ARG A 5 10.04 -8.58 1.09
C ARG A 5 9.19 -8.50 2.37
N LEU A 6 9.84 -8.38 3.52
CA LEU A 6 9.19 -7.81 4.71
C LEU A 6 8.99 -6.32 4.44
N CYS A 7 7.74 -5.90 4.35
CA CYS A 7 7.39 -4.50 4.17
C CYS A 7 7.85 -3.70 5.39
N GLY A 8 8.56 -2.60 5.14
CA GLY A 8 9.02 -1.64 6.14
C GLY A 8 7.89 -0.84 6.79
N GLY A 9 7.00 -1.51 7.51
CA GLY A 9 5.97 -0.89 8.34
C GLY A 9 6.39 -0.67 9.80
N ALA A 10 7.54 -1.21 10.23
CA ALA A 10 7.93 -1.19 11.63
C ALA A 10 8.22 0.23 12.17
N ASN A 11 8.49 1.25 11.36
CA ASN A 11 8.83 2.59 11.87
C ASN A 11 7.94 3.72 11.36
N GLY A 12 6.97 3.40 10.50
CA GLY A 12 6.08 4.39 9.87
C GLY A 12 4.92 4.79 10.77
N LEU A 13 4.25 5.88 10.37
CA LEU A 13 2.95 6.24 10.90
C LEU A 13 1.87 5.30 10.31
N LEU A 14 0.93 4.83 11.14
CA LEU A 14 -0.23 4.02 10.73
C LEU A 14 -1.50 4.54 11.43
N GLY A 15 -2.18 5.50 10.81
CA GLY A 15 -3.33 6.22 11.38
C GLY A 15 -3.13 7.73 11.45
N TRP A 16 -4.05 8.40 12.16
CA TRP A 16 -4.19 9.87 12.18
C TRP A 16 -3.68 10.52 13.47
N ALA A 17 -3.09 9.77 14.41
CA ALA A 17 -2.51 10.30 15.64
C ALA A 17 -0.98 10.12 15.67
N PRO A 18 -0.18 11.04 15.07
CA PRO A 18 1.27 10.90 14.92
C PRO A 18 2.07 10.62 16.19
N GLY A 19 1.58 11.08 17.35
CA GLY A 19 2.22 10.84 18.64
C GLY A 19 1.94 9.46 19.26
N ARG A 20 0.97 8.71 18.71
CA ARG A 20 0.55 7.38 19.22
C ARG A 20 0.73 6.29 18.18
N ASP A 21 0.58 6.62 16.91
CA ASP A 21 0.35 5.66 15.82
C ASP A 21 1.62 5.27 15.06
N ARG A 22 2.78 5.43 15.70
CA ARG A 22 4.08 5.06 15.11
C ARG A 22 4.55 3.73 15.67
N CYS A 23 5.33 3.02 14.85
CA CYS A 23 6.06 1.84 15.30
C CYS A 23 5.15 0.72 15.87
N ARG A 24 3.97 0.51 15.27
CA ARG A 24 2.95 -0.40 15.80
C ARG A 24 3.42 -1.86 15.91
N TYR A 25 4.25 -2.31 14.97
CA TYR A 25 4.66 -3.71 14.84
C TYR A 25 6.14 -3.95 15.16
N GLY A 26 6.88 -2.93 15.56
CA GLY A 26 8.33 -3.03 15.81
C GLY A 26 8.97 -1.65 15.83
N ARG A 27 10.29 -1.57 15.98
CA ARG A 27 11.05 -0.31 15.84
C ARG A 27 12.24 -0.45 14.88
N GLU A 28 12.36 -1.59 14.25
CA GLU A 28 13.53 -2.00 13.47
C GLU A 28 13.05 -2.61 12.15
N LEU A 29 13.80 -2.36 11.08
CA LEU A 29 13.53 -2.99 9.79
C LEU A 29 14.20 -4.37 9.77
N GLY A 30 13.40 -5.41 9.55
CA GLY A 30 13.88 -6.79 9.44
C GLY A 30 13.71 -7.36 8.03
N LEU A 31 14.56 -8.32 7.67
CA LEU A 31 14.46 -9.11 6.44
C LEU A 31 14.58 -10.59 6.80
N VAL A 32 13.70 -11.40 6.22
CA VAL A 32 13.75 -12.86 6.28
C VAL A 32 13.84 -13.36 4.86
N LEU A 33 14.91 -14.07 4.55
CA LEU A 33 15.23 -14.53 3.21
C LEU A 33 15.73 -15.97 3.24
N GLN A 34 15.29 -16.75 2.25
CA GLN A 34 15.83 -18.07 1.95
C GLN A 34 15.86 -18.25 0.43
N LEU A 35 17.04 -18.51 -0.11
CA LEU A 35 17.28 -18.93 -1.48
C LEU A 35 17.67 -20.40 -1.48
N GLU A 36 17.01 -21.16 -2.34
CA GLU A 36 17.31 -22.58 -2.56
C GLU A 36 17.60 -22.80 -4.03
N ALA A 37 18.69 -23.50 -4.34
CA ALA A 37 19.10 -23.83 -5.69
C ALA A 37 19.47 -25.31 -5.76
N ASP A 38 18.71 -26.06 -6.57
CA ASP A 38 19.03 -27.44 -6.93
C ASP A 38 20.03 -27.44 -8.09
N LEU A 39 21.14 -28.14 -7.90
CA LEU A 39 22.24 -28.26 -8.85
C LEU A 39 22.24 -29.64 -9.52
N PRO A 40 22.90 -29.77 -10.70
CA PRO A 40 23.13 -31.08 -11.30
C PRO A 40 23.79 -32.06 -10.32
N GLY A 41 23.36 -33.32 -10.33
CA GLY A 41 23.85 -34.35 -9.42
C GLY A 41 23.10 -34.44 -8.08
N GLY A 42 22.05 -33.64 -7.87
CA GLY A 42 21.19 -33.70 -6.68
C GLY A 42 21.72 -32.91 -5.48
N HIS A 43 22.73 -32.07 -5.68
CA HIS A 43 23.21 -31.15 -4.65
C HIS A 43 22.28 -29.94 -4.53
N ARG A 44 22.02 -29.50 -3.30
CA ARG A 44 21.20 -28.31 -3.03
C ARG A 44 22.03 -27.27 -2.28
N VAL A 45 22.00 -26.04 -2.76
CA VAL A 45 22.56 -24.86 -2.07
C VAL A 45 21.43 -24.11 -1.41
N VAL A 46 21.61 -23.77 -0.14
CA VAL A 46 20.67 -22.95 0.63
C VAL A 46 21.44 -21.73 1.14
N VAL A 47 20.93 -20.53 0.84
CA VAL A 47 21.43 -19.26 1.36
C VAL A 47 20.31 -18.64 2.17
N VAL A 48 20.57 -18.33 3.43
CA VAL A 48 19.60 -17.75 4.37
C VAL A 48 20.02 -16.35 4.79
N SER A 49 19.07 -15.54 5.24
CA SER A 49 19.36 -14.34 6.03
C SER A 49 19.86 -14.74 7.42
N ASP A 50 21.06 -14.32 7.78
CA ASP A 50 21.72 -14.56 9.07
C ASP A 50 22.72 -13.43 9.38
N GLY A 51 23.45 -13.53 10.49
CA GLY A 51 24.46 -12.55 10.92
C GLY A 51 25.68 -12.43 10.01
N SER A 52 25.82 -13.24 8.95
CA SER A 52 26.88 -13.08 7.95
C SER A 52 26.60 -11.96 6.95
N TRP A 53 25.34 -11.51 6.87
CA TRP A 53 24.94 -10.41 6.02
C TRP A 53 25.48 -9.07 6.53
N ARG A 54 25.65 -8.12 5.61
CA ARG A 54 26.04 -6.74 5.93
C ARG A 54 24.96 -5.78 5.47
N ALA A 55 24.87 -4.64 6.15
CA ALA A 55 23.90 -3.59 5.88
C ALA A 55 24.57 -2.21 5.83
N SER A 56 23.96 -1.32 5.05
CA SER A 56 24.30 0.10 5.01
C SER A 56 23.03 0.89 4.66
N THR A 57 23.03 2.18 4.98
CA THR A 57 22.09 3.11 4.32
C THR A 57 22.48 3.33 2.86
N GLY A 58 21.52 3.75 2.05
CA GLY A 58 21.70 4.05 0.63
C GLY A 58 21.03 5.37 0.24
N GLU A 59 20.64 5.49 -1.02
CA GLU A 59 19.97 6.66 -1.59
C GLU A 59 18.63 6.96 -0.92
N VAL A 60 17.91 5.96 -0.41
CA VAL A 60 16.64 6.18 0.31
C VAL A 60 16.94 6.71 1.71
N ARG A 61 16.61 7.98 1.95
CA ARG A 61 16.88 8.69 3.22
C ARG A 61 15.68 8.74 4.14
N ALA A 62 14.48 8.73 3.57
CA ALA A 62 13.24 8.50 4.30
C ALA A 62 12.23 7.87 3.34
N ALA A 63 11.34 7.05 3.89
CA ALA A 63 10.15 6.59 3.19
C ALA A 63 9.05 6.31 4.21
N ASP A 64 7.88 6.88 3.98
CA ASP A 64 6.68 6.69 4.78
C ASP A 64 5.47 6.64 3.85
N VAL A 65 4.51 5.77 4.16
CA VAL A 65 3.35 5.54 3.29
C VAL A 65 2.47 6.79 3.15
N TYR A 66 2.41 7.66 4.16
CA TYR A 66 1.61 8.89 4.13
C TYR A 66 2.43 10.11 3.73
N ASP A 67 3.65 10.24 4.26
CA ASP A 67 4.43 11.46 4.06
C ASP A 67 5.17 11.50 2.72
N GLY A 68 5.45 10.34 2.13
CA GLY A 68 6.21 10.18 0.90
C GLY A 68 7.66 9.75 1.15
N SER A 69 8.55 10.06 0.22
CA SER A 69 9.93 9.60 0.23
C SER A 69 10.95 10.72 0.06
N ILE A 70 12.15 10.51 0.62
CA ILE A 70 13.31 11.37 0.38
C ILE A 70 14.42 10.49 -0.19
N VAL A 71 14.87 10.78 -1.41
CA VAL A 71 15.88 10.01 -2.14
C VAL A 71 17.06 10.92 -2.51
N ASP A 72 18.24 10.65 -1.95
CA ASP A 72 19.48 11.33 -2.32
C ASP A 72 20.34 10.43 -3.22
N LEU A 73 20.21 10.61 -4.54
CA LEU A 73 20.94 9.79 -5.52
C LEU A 73 22.46 9.96 -5.43
N ARG A 74 22.95 11.03 -4.78
CA ARG A 74 24.40 11.21 -4.52
C ARG A 74 24.97 10.13 -3.60
N GLN A 75 24.09 9.37 -2.97
CA GLN A 75 24.38 8.35 -1.97
C GLN A 75 24.12 6.94 -2.48
N ALA A 76 23.68 6.81 -3.74
CA ALA A 76 23.57 5.53 -4.41
C ALA A 76 24.94 4.83 -4.42
N ARG A 77 24.91 3.51 -4.32
CA ARG A 77 26.11 2.66 -4.35
C ARG A 77 26.04 1.74 -5.59
N PRO A 78 26.41 2.21 -6.79
CA PRO A 78 26.29 1.40 -8.00
C PRO A 78 26.99 0.04 -7.86
N GLY A 79 26.29 -1.03 -8.21
CA GLY A 79 26.81 -2.40 -8.19
C GLY A 79 26.79 -3.09 -6.82
N TRP A 80 26.18 -2.51 -5.79
CA TRP A 80 26.06 -3.14 -4.45
C TRP A 80 25.33 -4.49 -4.47
N ASP A 81 24.47 -4.70 -5.45
CA ASP A 81 23.66 -5.90 -5.68
C ASP A 81 24.35 -6.92 -6.61
N GLY A 82 25.61 -6.67 -7.01
CA GLY A 82 26.42 -7.55 -7.84
C GLY A 82 27.53 -8.29 -7.06
N PRO A 83 28.01 -9.43 -7.57
CA PRO A 83 29.16 -10.12 -6.97
C PRO A 83 30.43 -9.27 -7.07
N GLY A 84 31.30 -9.36 -6.06
CA GLY A 84 32.59 -8.65 -6.04
C GLY A 84 32.51 -7.19 -5.62
N PHE A 85 31.35 -6.72 -5.14
CA PHE A 85 31.23 -5.40 -4.52
C PHE A 85 32.04 -5.33 -3.22
N ASP A 86 32.75 -4.22 -3.00
CA ASP A 86 33.47 -3.97 -1.75
C ASP A 86 32.52 -3.44 -0.67
N ASP A 87 32.02 -4.35 0.16
CA ASP A 87 31.17 -4.05 1.31
C ASP A 87 31.96 -3.84 2.61
N SER A 88 33.29 -3.68 2.56
CA SER A 88 34.15 -3.62 3.75
C SER A 88 33.78 -2.53 4.76
N THR A 89 33.13 -1.47 4.30
CA THR A 89 32.64 -0.33 5.12
C THR A 89 31.24 -0.52 5.68
N TRP A 90 30.53 -1.60 5.31
CA TRP A 90 29.19 -1.89 5.79
C TRP A 90 29.22 -2.52 7.18
N VAL A 91 28.15 -2.34 7.94
CA VAL A 91 28.04 -2.93 9.27
C VAL A 91 27.47 -4.35 9.17
N PRO A 92 27.86 -5.29 10.04
CA PRO A 92 27.19 -6.58 10.13
C PRO A 92 25.69 -6.40 10.44
N ALA A 93 24.85 -7.23 9.84
CA ALA A 93 23.43 -7.29 10.17
C ALA A 93 23.25 -7.84 11.59
N ALA A 94 22.29 -7.28 12.32
CA ALA A 94 21.86 -7.83 13.60
C ALA A 94 20.81 -8.92 13.34
N GLU A 95 20.95 -10.05 14.03
CA GLU A 95 19.91 -11.08 14.04
C GLU A 95 18.79 -10.65 15.00
N VAL A 96 17.55 -10.75 14.53
CA VAL A 96 16.35 -10.49 15.32
C VAL A 96 15.57 -11.79 15.39
N GLU A 97 15.27 -12.24 16.60
CA GLU A 97 14.45 -13.42 16.81
C GLU A 97 13.02 -13.14 16.35
N ILE A 98 12.48 -14.04 15.54
CA ILE A 98 11.09 -14.02 15.10
C ILE A 98 10.51 -15.40 15.35
N ASP A 99 9.23 -15.47 15.73
CA ASP A 99 8.52 -16.74 15.81
C ASP A 99 8.23 -17.23 14.37
N PRO A 100 8.83 -18.36 13.93
CA PRO A 100 8.58 -18.90 12.59
C PRO A 100 7.11 -19.29 12.37
N GLY A 101 6.36 -19.54 13.46
CA GLY A 101 4.93 -19.81 13.43
C GLY A 101 4.09 -18.65 12.89
N LEU A 102 4.64 -17.42 12.88
CA LEU A 102 3.99 -16.24 12.30
C LEU A 102 4.15 -16.14 10.77
N ILE A 103 5.03 -16.96 10.16
CA ILE A 103 5.31 -16.89 8.72
C ILE A 103 4.31 -17.77 7.96
N GLU A 104 3.29 -17.15 7.39
CA GLU A 104 2.31 -17.84 6.54
C GLU A 104 2.60 -17.61 5.03
N PRO A 105 2.27 -18.58 4.15
CA PRO A 105 2.25 -18.35 2.71
C PRO A 105 1.28 -17.23 2.36
N ARG A 106 1.69 -16.29 1.50
CA ARG A 106 0.82 -15.21 1.05
C ARG A 106 -0.41 -15.76 0.33
N MET A 107 -1.60 -15.36 0.80
CA MET A 107 -2.88 -15.68 0.17
C MET A 107 -3.29 -14.64 -0.89
N ALA A 108 -3.17 -13.34 -0.55
CA ALA A 108 -3.59 -12.26 -1.45
C ALA A 108 -2.65 -12.07 -2.66
N PRO A 109 -3.18 -11.67 -3.82
CA PRO A 109 -2.37 -11.22 -4.95
C PRO A 109 -1.49 -10.04 -4.58
N SER A 110 -0.24 -10.04 -5.07
CA SER A 110 0.69 -8.93 -4.83
C SER A 110 0.18 -7.62 -5.42
N VAL A 111 0.49 -6.49 -4.76
CA VAL A 111 0.37 -5.16 -5.36
C VAL A 111 1.32 -5.03 -6.55
N ARG A 112 0.80 -4.53 -7.68
CA ARG A 112 1.53 -4.32 -8.94
C ARG A 112 1.14 -2.98 -9.56
N ALA A 113 1.95 -2.51 -10.51
CA ALA A 113 1.51 -1.48 -11.45
C ALA A 113 0.42 -2.09 -12.35
N ILE A 114 -0.76 -1.48 -12.36
CA ILE A 114 -1.92 -1.92 -13.13
C ILE A 114 -2.20 -1.02 -14.35
N ASP A 115 -1.63 0.18 -14.36
CA ASP A 115 -1.67 1.11 -15.48
C ASP A 115 -0.42 2.01 -15.41
N VAL A 116 0.24 2.19 -16.57
CA VAL A 116 1.41 3.06 -16.71
C VAL A 116 1.22 3.86 -17.99
N ARG A 117 1.15 5.17 -17.85
CA ARG A 117 0.85 6.06 -18.98
C ARG A 117 1.56 7.40 -18.86
N GLY A 118 2.01 7.91 -19.99
CA GLY A 118 2.52 9.27 -20.10
C GLY A 118 1.45 10.29 -19.76
N VAL A 119 1.85 11.36 -19.08
CA VAL A 119 0.95 12.44 -18.69
C VAL A 119 1.45 13.77 -19.21
N ASN A 120 0.50 14.60 -19.64
CA ASN A 120 0.80 15.98 -20.01
C ASN A 120 1.12 16.79 -18.76
N HIS A 121 1.98 17.79 -18.94
CA HIS A 121 2.36 18.69 -17.89
C HIS A 121 2.43 20.11 -18.43
N GLU A 122 2.11 21.08 -17.59
CA GLU A 122 2.17 22.50 -17.92
C GLU A 122 3.03 23.23 -16.90
N ARG A 123 3.75 24.26 -17.34
CA ARG A 123 4.52 25.11 -16.45
C ARG A 123 3.63 26.27 -15.99
N LEU A 124 3.50 26.41 -14.68
CA LEU A 124 2.76 27.48 -14.03
C LEU A 124 3.57 28.80 -14.03
N PRO A 125 2.92 29.97 -13.85
CA PRO A 125 3.59 31.27 -13.85
C PRO A 125 4.70 31.41 -12.79
N ASP A 126 4.61 30.66 -11.69
CA ASP A 126 5.61 30.66 -10.62
C ASP A 126 6.76 29.66 -10.84
N GLY A 127 6.78 28.99 -12.00
CA GLY A 127 7.83 28.05 -12.39
C GLY A 127 7.58 26.59 -12.00
N ARG A 128 6.59 26.30 -11.13
CA ARG A 128 6.17 24.92 -10.83
C ARG A 128 5.61 24.26 -12.09
N ILE A 129 5.65 22.94 -12.13
CA ILE A 129 5.06 22.15 -13.22
C ILE A 129 3.84 21.44 -12.66
N ARG A 130 2.66 21.72 -13.24
CA ARG A 130 1.41 21.03 -12.91
C ARG A 130 1.24 19.81 -13.80
N ILE A 131 0.81 18.71 -13.20
CA ILE A 131 0.41 17.47 -13.86
C ILE A 131 -1.06 17.23 -13.51
N ASP A 132 -1.91 17.11 -14.52
CA ASP A 132 -3.24 16.51 -14.40
C ASP A 132 -3.18 15.15 -15.10
N THR A 133 -3.31 14.09 -14.32
CA THR A 133 -3.31 12.74 -14.88
C THR A 133 -4.65 12.41 -15.54
N GLY A 134 -5.73 13.15 -15.30
CA GLY A 134 -7.06 12.91 -15.88
C GLY A 134 -7.86 11.78 -15.22
N GLN A 135 -7.28 11.08 -14.24
CA GLN A 135 -7.91 10.04 -13.41
C GLN A 135 -7.44 10.26 -11.97
N ASN A 136 -8.28 9.98 -10.98
CA ASN A 136 -7.83 9.90 -9.58
C ASN A 136 -7.47 8.45 -9.28
N GLN A 137 -6.24 8.18 -8.84
CA GLN A 137 -5.75 6.83 -8.58
C GLN A 137 -4.83 6.75 -7.36
N ALA A 138 -4.72 5.56 -6.77
CA ALA A 138 -3.57 5.21 -5.94
C ALA A 138 -2.36 4.89 -6.82
N GLY A 139 -1.21 5.49 -6.49
CA GLY A 139 0.00 5.30 -7.28
C GLY A 139 1.09 6.32 -6.99
N PHE A 140 1.95 6.54 -7.96
CA PHE A 140 3.00 7.56 -7.89
C PHE A 140 3.37 8.05 -9.28
N LEU A 141 4.18 9.12 -9.34
CA LEU A 141 4.78 9.59 -10.58
C LEU A 141 6.15 8.96 -10.81
N ARG A 142 6.39 8.58 -12.07
CA ARG A 142 7.70 8.26 -12.62
C ARG A 142 8.18 9.45 -13.43
N LEU A 143 9.23 10.13 -12.99
CA LEU A 143 9.78 11.30 -13.68
C LEU A 143 11.09 10.96 -14.37
N ARG A 144 11.26 11.42 -15.61
CA ARG A 144 12.55 11.44 -16.30
C ARG A 144 13.10 12.85 -16.21
N VAL A 145 14.27 13.01 -15.62
CA VAL A 145 14.88 14.34 -15.42
C VAL A 145 16.35 14.34 -15.83
N ARG A 146 16.85 15.53 -16.15
CA ARG A 146 18.29 15.79 -16.31
C ARG A 146 18.63 17.08 -15.58
N GLY A 147 19.61 17.01 -14.69
CA GLY A 147 20.00 18.14 -13.85
C GLY A 147 21.50 18.16 -13.64
N ARG A 148 21.94 18.84 -12.58
CA ARG A 148 23.30 18.80 -12.06
C ARG A 148 23.29 18.14 -10.69
N ARG A 149 24.47 17.73 -10.24
CA ARG A 149 24.65 17.21 -8.88
C ARG A 149 24.14 18.22 -7.86
N GLY A 150 23.18 17.81 -7.03
CA GLY A 150 22.59 18.63 -5.97
C GLY A 150 21.28 19.31 -6.36
N ASP A 151 20.87 19.30 -7.63
CA ASP A 151 19.56 19.78 -8.05
C ASP A 151 18.47 19.00 -7.31
N ARG A 152 17.38 19.71 -6.95
CA ARG A 152 16.26 19.12 -6.22
C ARG A 152 15.05 18.95 -7.11
N VAL A 153 14.29 17.90 -6.84
CA VAL A 153 12.95 17.66 -7.41
C VAL A 153 12.02 17.36 -6.26
N THR A 154 10.96 18.15 -6.10
CA THR A 154 9.91 17.94 -5.08
C THR A 154 8.58 17.76 -5.78
N VAL A 155 7.87 16.69 -5.45
CA VAL A 155 6.60 16.29 -6.05
C VAL A 155 5.52 16.26 -4.97
N ARG A 156 4.49 17.10 -5.10
CA ARG A 156 3.32 17.11 -4.20
C ARG A 156 2.09 16.58 -4.92
N HIS A 157 1.21 15.90 -4.20
CA HIS A 157 0.05 15.22 -4.78
C HIS A 157 -1.27 15.70 -4.14
N ALA A 158 -2.35 15.75 -4.92
CA ALA A 158 -3.71 15.96 -4.41
C ALA A 158 -4.78 15.37 -5.34
N GLU A 159 -5.95 15.05 -4.77
CA GLU A 159 -7.10 14.54 -5.53
C GLU A 159 -7.80 15.62 -6.35
N VAL A 160 -7.87 16.84 -5.82
CA VAL A 160 -8.61 17.97 -6.42
C VAL A 160 -7.81 19.26 -6.32
N LEU A 161 -8.23 20.25 -7.10
CA LEU A 161 -7.71 21.62 -7.05
C LEU A 161 -8.66 22.52 -6.27
N GLU A 162 -8.09 23.52 -5.61
CA GLU A 162 -8.82 24.68 -5.09
C GLU A 162 -9.33 25.54 -6.25
N THR A 163 -10.28 26.45 -5.98
CA THR A 163 -10.85 27.35 -7.00
C THR A 163 -9.82 28.30 -7.62
N ASN A 164 -8.73 28.60 -6.91
CA ASN A 164 -7.61 29.39 -7.42
C ASN A 164 -6.59 28.56 -8.22
N GLY A 165 -6.84 27.25 -8.40
CA GLY A 165 -5.98 26.35 -9.13
C GLY A 165 -4.88 25.70 -8.29
N GLU A 166 -4.70 26.02 -7.01
CA GLU A 166 -3.71 25.35 -6.15
C GLU A 166 -4.12 23.91 -5.79
N LEU A 167 -3.17 23.08 -5.37
CA LEU A 167 -3.49 21.74 -4.85
C LEU A 167 -4.31 21.83 -3.55
N HIS A 168 -5.47 21.17 -3.50
CA HIS A 168 -6.27 21.04 -2.28
C HIS A 168 -5.67 19.98 -1.35
N THR A 169 -4.67 20.37 -0.56
CA THR A 169 -3.97 19.46 0.37
C THR A 169 -4.59 19.39 1.75
N ARG A 170 -5.58 20.25 2.08
CA ARG A 170 -6.25 20.24 3.38
C ARG A 170 -6.95 18.90 3.68
N ALA A 171 -7.53 18.25 2.66
CA ALA A 171 -8.19 16.95 2.79
C ALA A 171 -7.22 15.80 3.13
N LEU A 172 -5.91 15.99 2.93
CA LEU A 172 -4.88 15.00 3.30
C LEU A 172 -4.61 14.95 4.81
N ARG A 173 -5.15 15.92 5.57
CA ARG A 173 -4.91 16.10 7.00
C ARG A 173 -3.42 16.19 7.31
N SER A 174 -2.83 15.22 8.04
CA SER A 174 -1.40 15.26 8.38
C SER A 174 -0.50 14.59 7.35
N ALA A 175 -1.04 13.84 6.38
CA ALA A 175 -0.25 13.21 5.33
C ALA A 175 0.38 14.27 4.41
N ARG A 176 1.72 14.31 4.35
CA ARG A 176 2.42 15.24 3.46
C ARG A 176 2.24 14.90 1.98
N ALA A 177 2.13 13.61 1.63
CA ALA A 177 2.05 13.10 0.26
C ALA A 177 3.08 13.75 -0.70
N THR A 178 4.34 13.84 -0.24
CA THR A 178 5.41 14.58 -0.93
C THR A 178 6.65 13.73 -1.13
N ASP A 179 7.12 13.63 -2.37
CA ASP A 179 8.38 12.97 -2.71
C ASP A 179 9.47 13.98 -3.02
N GLU A 180 10.67 13.74 -2.52
CA GLU A 180 11.83 14.62 -2.65
C GLU A 180 13.03 13.84 -3.20
N TYR A 181 13.69 14.38 -4.22
CA TYR A 181 14.86 13.78 -4.85
C TYR A 181 16.01 14.77 -4.93
N ILE A 182 17.24 14.27 -4.78
CA ILE A 182 18.48 15.02 -5.00
C ILE A 182 19.30 14.32 -6.08
N ILE A 183 19.59 15.05 -7.16
CA ILE A 183 20.26 14.50 -8.35
C ILE A 183 21.76 14.28 -8.10
N ALA A 184 22.30 13.18 -8.65
CA ALA A 184 23.69 12.77 -8.45
C ALA A 184 24.71 13.41 -9.41
N GLY A 185 24.28 13.75 -10.63
CA GLY A 185 25.14 14.16 -11.74
C GLY A 185 24.35 14.65 -12.95
N GLU A 186 24.98 14.66 -14.12
CA GLU A 186 24.43 15.26 -15.35
C GLU A 186 23.68 14.27 -16.26
N ASP A 187 23.74 12.98 -15.94
CA ASP A 187 23.04 11.95 -16.68
C ASP A 187 21.52 12.07 -16.50
N GLU A 188 20.80 11.54 -17.48
CA GLU A 188 19.37 11.36 -17.35
C GLU A 188 19.07 10.29 -16.29
N VAL A 189 18.15 10.61 -15.38
CA VAL A 189 17.73 9.70 -14.32
C VAL A 189 16.22 9.56 -14.28
N VAL A 190 15.77 8.35 -13.93
CA VAL A 190 14.38 8.04 -13.65
C VAL A 190 14.16 8.11 -12.14
N LEU A 191 13.19 8.92 -11.73
CA LEU A 191 12.79 9.10 -10.33
C LEU A 191 11.47 8.38 -10.10
N GLU A 192 11.47 7.42 -9.19
CA GLU A 192 10.29 6.74 -8.66
C GLU A 192 10.41 6.67 -7.13
N PRO A 193 9.34 6.92 -6.38
CA PRO A 193 9.42 6.94 -4.93
C PRO A 193 9.41 5.49 -4.39
N PRO A 194 10.37 5.11 -3.54
CA PRO A 194 10.38 3.81 -2.92
C PRO A 194 9.46 3.79 -1.70
N PHE A 195 8.79 2.65 -1.47
CA PHE A 195 8.03 2.34 -0.24
C PHE A 195 6.92 3.33 0.14
N THR A 196 6.33 4.05 -0.83
CA THR A 196 5.17 4.93 -0.62
C THR A 196 4.25 4.92 -1.83
N PHE A 197 3.05 5.48 -1.66
CA PHE A 197 2.10 5.74 -2.73
C PHE A 197 1.16 6.87 -2.29
N HIS A 198 0.46 7.47 -3.25
CA HIS A 198 -0.45 8.59 -3.02
C HIS A 198 -1.77 8.34 -3.75
N GLY A 199 -2.88 8.76 -3.17
CA GLY A 199 -4.15 8.92 -3.88
C GLY A 199 -4.23 10.31 -4.52
N PHE A 200 -4.18 10.39 -5.85
CA PHE A 200 -4.14 11.68 -6.54
C PHE A 200 -4.63 11.63 -7.99
N ARG A 201 -5.11 12.78 -8.44
CA ARG A 201 -5.27 13.12 -9.86
C ARG A 201 -4.27 14.18 -10.29
N HIS A 202 -4.02 15.14 -9.42
CA HIS A 202 -3.18 16.30 -9.67
C HIS A 202 -1.87 16.20 -8.90
N ALA A 203 -0.79 16.65 -9.52
CA ALA A 203 0.50 16.76 -8.86
C ALA A 203 1.25 18.02 -9.30
N GLU A 204 2.13 18.52 -8.43
CA GLU A 204 3.01 19.63 -8.70
C GLU A 204 4.46 19.23 -8.53
N VAL A 205 5.29 19.55 -9.53
CA VAL A 205 6.73 19.36 -9.49
C VAL A 205 7.41 20.72 -9.38
N ALA A 206 8.10 20.95 -8.27
CA ALA A 206 9.06 22.03 -8.11
C ALA A 206 10.46 21.46 -8.33
N THR A 207 11.23 21.99 -9.29
CA THR A 207 12.49 21.37 -9.71
C THR A 207 13.50 22.37 -10.24
N ASP A 208 14.77 22.19 -9.84
CA ASP A 208 15.93 22.85 -10.46
C ASP A 208 16.37 22.12 -11.74
N ALA A 209 16.12 20.80 -11.79
CA ALA A 209 16.42 19.96 -12.92
C ALA A 209 15.42 20.15 -14.07
N ARG A 210 15.85 19.83 -15.29
CA ARG A 210 14.99 19.78 -16.48
C ARG A 210 14.13 18.52 -16.43
N LEU A 211 12.81 18.69 -16.39
CA LEU A 211 11.86 17.59 -16.63
C LEU A 211 11.85 17.22 -18.12
N LEU A 212 12.09 15.95 -18.42
CA LEU A 212 12.08 15.38 -19.78
C LEU A 212 10.78 14.66 -20.08
N GLY A 213 10.15 14.09 -19.06
CA GLY A 213 8.83 13.46 -19.17
C GLY A 213 8.32 12.97 -17.82
N ALA A 214 7.03 12.69 -17.77
CA ALA A 214 6.36 12.15 -16.60
C ALA A 214 5.40 11.05 -17.03
N ASP A 215 5.40 9.95 -16.29
CA ASP A 215 4.35 8.94 -16.35
C ASP A 215 3.65 8.89 -14.99
N VAL A 216 2.37 8.54 -14.99
CA VAL A 216 1.71 8.06 -13.79
C VAL A 216 1.73 6.54 -13.76
N VAL A 217 2.04 5.98 -12.60
CA VAL A 217 2.04 4.55 -12.31
C VAL A 217 0.93 4.30 -11.30
N ALA A 218 -0.21 3.77 -11.76
CA ALA A 218 -1.30 3.37 -10.88
C ALA A 218 -1.02 1.97 -10.33
N ILE A 219 -1.26 1.78 -9.03
CA ILE A 219 -1.02 0.50 -8.34
C ILE A 219 -2.31 -0.05 -7.74
N SER A 220 -2.36 -1.38 -7.63
CA SER A 220 -3.42 -2.12 -6.93
C SER A 220 -2.92 -3.54 -6.69
N SER A 221 -3.52 -4.26 -5.75
CA SER A 221 -3.50 -5.72 -5.73
C SER A 221 -3.89 -6.22 -7.12
N ASN A 222 -3.13 -7.18 -7.65
CA ASN A 222 -3.28 -7.65 -9.03
C ASN A 222 -4.50 -8.57 -9.18
N LEU A 223 -5.68 -7.95 -9.22
CA LEU A 223 -6.96 -8.63 -9.32
C LEU A 223 -7.47 -8.54 -10.77
N PRO A 224 -7.58 -9.67 -11.48
CA PRO A 224 -8.15 -9.67 -12.83
C PRO A 224 -9.58 -9.13 -12.84
N ARG A 225 -9.89 -8.33 -13.87
CA ARG A 225 -11.25 -7.83 -14.09
C ARG A 225 -12.18 -9.01 -14.40
N ARG A 226 -13.33 -9.06 -13.71
CA ARG A 226 -14.32 -10.14 -13.84
C ARG A 226 -15.53 -9.72 -14.67
N SER A 227 -15.87 -8.44 -14.69
CA SER A 227 -17.03 -7.95 -15.43
C SER A 227 -16.79 -6.60 -16.10
N THR A 228 -17.58 -6.36 -17.14
CA THR A 228 -17.66 -5.10 -17.89
C THR A 228 -19.11 -4.66 -17.94
N PHE A 229 -19.33 -3.35 -18.01
CA PHE A 229 -20.67 -2.76 -18.11
C PHE A 229 -20.65 -1.65 -19.16
N SER A 230 -21.73 -1.57 -19.93
CA SER A 230 -22.00 -0.47 -20.85
C SER A 230 -23.49 -0.32 -21.08
N CYS A 231 -23.99 0.91 -21.14
CA CYS A 231 -25.35 1.22 -21.56
C CYS A 231 -25.39 2.51 -22.41
N SER A 232 -26.60 2.92 -22.81
CA SER A 232 -26.80 4.11 -23.64
C SER A 232 -26.69 5.45 -22.90
N ASP A 233 -26.60 5.45 -21.56
CA ASP A 233 -26.40 6.67 -20.76
C ASP A 233 -24.94 6.79 -20.35
N ASP A 234 -24.23 7.75 -20.94
CA ASP A 234 -22.81 8.00 -20.68
C ASP A 234 -22.51 8.33 -19.21
N ARG A 235 -23.48 8.84 -18.45
CA ARG A 235 -23.30 9.12 -17.02
C ARG A 235 -23.22 7.83 -16.21
N LEU A 236 -24.00 6.81 -16.60
CA LEU A 236 -23.96 5.50 -15.95
C LEU A 236 -22.68 4.74 -16.33
N ASN A 237 -22.24 4.86 -17.59
CA ASN A 237 -20.93 4.36 -18.00
C ASN A 237 -19.80 5.02 -17.18
N ARG A 238 -19.87 6.34 -16.99
CA ARG A 238 -18.90 7.08 -16.16
C ARG A 238 -18.96 6.67 -14.70
N LEU A 239 -20.15 6.50 -14.13
CA LEU A 239 -20.32 6.03 -12.74
C LEU A 239 -19.66 4.66 -12.55
N HIS A 240 -19.91 3.72 -13.46
CA HIS A 240 -19.29 2.39 -13.41
C HIS A 240 -17.75 2.47 -13.44
N GLU A 241 -17.17 3.27 -14.34
CA GLU A 241 -15.71 3.44 -14.41
C GLU A 241 -15.16 4.12 -13.14
N ASN A 242 -15.89 5.07 -12.55
CA ASN A 242 -15.50 5.67 -11.27
C ASN A 242 -15.45 4.60 -10.16
N VAL A 243 -16.45 3.71 -10.08
CA VAL A 243 -16.48 2.62 -9.09
C VAL A 243 -15.31 1.66 -9.29
N VAL A 244 -14.99 1.29 -10.54
CA VAL A 244 -13.84 0.42 -10.86
C VAL A 244 -12.52 1.05 -10.39
N TRP A 245 -12.32 2.34 -10.65
CA TRP A 245 -11.11 3.05 -10.22
C TRP A 245 -11.04 3.27 -8.71
N SER A 246 -12.17 3.52 -8.04
CA SER A 246 -12.23 3.59 -6.58
C SER A 246 -11.88 2.25 -5.95
N GLN A 247 -12.38 1.13 -6.49
CA GLN A 247 -11.98 -0.21 -6.03
C GLN A 247 -10.48 -0.42 -6.17
N ARG A 248 -9.92 -0.16 -7.37
CA ARG A 248 -8.48 -0.33 -7.62
C ARG A 248 -7.63 0.51 -6.67
N SER A 249 -8.03 1.75 -6.43
CA SER A 249 -7.28 2.66 -5.57
C SER A 249 -7.31 2.23 -4.11
N ASN A 250 -8.38 1.57 -3.66
CA ASN A 250 -8.54 1.12 -2.29
C ASN A 250 -8.18 -0.35 -2.06
N PHE A 251 -7.72 -1.06 -3.09
CA PHE A 251 -7.31 -2.47 -2.97
C PHE A 251 -5.80 -2.56 -3.04
N VAL A 252 -5.10 -1.80 -2.19
CA VAL A 252 -3.64 -1.83 -2.07
C VAL A 252 -3.28 -2.68 -0.85
N SER A 253 -3.13 -3.99 -1.06
CA SER A 253 -2.92 -5.02 -0.02
C SER A 253 -4.13 -5.32 0.88
N ILE A 254 -4.86 -4.31 1.35
CA ILE A 254 -6.07 -4.43 2.20
C ILE A 254 -7.20 -3.54 1.63
N PRO A 255 -8.49 -3.75 1.99
CA PRO A 255 -9.61 -2.95 1.49
C PRO A 255 -9.72 -1.63 2.25
N THR A 256 -8.96 -0.62 1.83
CA THR A 256 -8.89 0.66 2.55
C THR A 256 -10.14 1.51 2.39
N ASP A 257 -10.42 2.38 3.36
CA ASP A 257 -11.44 3.44 3.24
C ASP A 257 -11.08 4.46 2.14
N CYS A 258 -9.81 4.85 2.10
CA CYS A 258 -9.32 5.87 1.21
C CYS A 258 -7.81 5.71 0.90
N PRO A 259 -7.30 6.17 -0.25
CA PRO A 259 -5.89 5.97 -0.62
C PRO A 259 -4.95 7.17 -0.37
N GLN A 260 -5.46 8.31 0.08
CA GLN A 260 -4.77 9.61 0.02
C GLN A 260 -4.29 10.14 1.37
N ARG A 261 -5.15 10.19 2.38
CA ARG A 261 -4.86 10.84 3.68
C ARG A 261 -4.16 9.89 4.65
N ASP A 262 -3.84 10.40 5.84
CA ASP A 262 -3.29 9.71 7.01
C ASP A 262 -4.29 8.72 7.65
N GLU A 263 -4.74 7.75 6.84
CA GLU A 263 -5.68 6.70 7.26
C GLU A 263 -5.37 5.43 6.48
N ARG A 264 -6.00 5.21 5.32
CA ARG A 264 -5.73 4.04 4.46
C ARG A 264 -5.86 2.73 5.24
N LEU A 265 -6.92 2.66 6.04
CA LEU A 265 -7.16 1.61 7.00
C LEU A 265 -8.26 0.69 6.49
N GLY A 266 -8.19 -0.60 6.84
CA GLY A 266 -9.18 -1.59 6.42
C GLY A 266 -10.47 -1.49 7.24
N TRP A 267 -11.22 -0.41 7.04
CA TRP A 267 -12.47 -0.17 7.75
C TRP A 267 -13.50 -1.25 7.42
N THR A 268 -13.96 -1.96 8.44
CA THR A 268 -14.79 -3.15 8.28
C THR A 268 -16.18 -2.83 7.73
N GLY A 269 -16.75 -1.68 8.11
CA GLY A 269 -18.03 -1.19 7.60
C GLY A 269 -18.01 -0.90 6.09
N ASP A 270 -16.98 -0.20 5.62
CA ASP A 270 -16.76 0.12 4.21
C ASP A 270 -16.53 -1.15 3.39
N ALA A 271 -15.67 -2.05 3.90
CA ALA A 271 -15.37 -3.33 3.28
C ALA A 271 -16.64 -4.17 3.07
N GLN A 272 -17.50 -4.30 4.10
CA GLN A 272 -18.71 -5.10 3.97
C GLN A 272 -19.76 -4.50 3.04
N ALA A 273 -19.90 -3.17 3.03
CA ALA A 273 -20.85 -2.50 2.16
C ALA A 273 -20.49 -2.69 0.68
N PHE A 274 -19.20 -2.85 0.37
CA PHE A 274 -18.69 -2.93 -0.99
C PHE A 274 -18.32 -4.35 -1.46
N ALA A 275 -18.22 -5.35 -0.56
CA ALA A 275 -17.72 -6.69 -0.87
C ALA A 275 -18.42 -7.37 -2.06
N ALA A 276 -19.75 -7.26 -2.16
CA ALA A 276 -20.53 -7.84 -3.26
C ALA A 276 -20.22 -7.16 -4.60
N THR A 277 -20.14 -5.83 -4.62
CA THR A 277 -19.75 -5.07 -5.82
C THR A 277 -18.31 -5.38 -6.22
N ALA A 278 -17.38 -5.34 -5.28
CA ALA A 278 -15.97 -5.67 -5.51
C ALA A 278 -15.79 -7.06 -6.13
N SER A 279 -16.52 -8.04 -5.60
CA SER A 279 -16.51 -9.42 -6.09
C SER A 279 -17.14 -9.56 -7.47
N THR A 280 -18.11 -8.72 -7.80
CA THR A 280 -18.69 -8.67 -9.16
C THR A 280 -17.69 -8.11 -10.18
N LEU A 281 -16.94 -7.07 -9.81
CA LEU A 281 -16.06 -6.31 -10.70
C LEU A 281 -14.71 -6.99 -10.97
N ALA A 282 -14.14 -7.65 -9.97
CA ALA A 282 -12.81 -8.26 -10.04
C ALA A 282 -12.74 -9.60 -9.30
N GLN A 283 -11.87 -10.50 -9.77
CA GLN A 283 -11.50 -11.73 -9.07
C GLN A 283 -10.75 -11.39 -7.78
N SER A 284 -11.50 -11.29 -6.70
CA SER A 284 -11.11 -10.77 -5.37
C SER A 284 -11.28 -11.79 -4.25
N ASP A 285 -11.62 -13.04 -4.57
CA ASP A 285 -11.79 -14.15 -3.63
C ASP A 285 -10.57 -14.34 -2.72
N SER A 286 -9.37 -14.44 -3.30
CA SER A 286 -8.11 -14.61 -2.55
C SER A 286 -7.72 -13.37 -1.74
N PHE A 287 -8.09 -12.18 -2.22
CA PHE A 287 -7.91 -10.92 -1.50
C PHE A 287 -8.78 -10.89 -0.24
N TRP A 288 -10.07 -11.22 -0.38
CA TRP A 288 -11.00 -11.30 0.75
C TRP A 288 -10.62 -12.40 1.74
N GLN A 289 -10.20 -13.57 1.25
CA GLN A 289 -9.73 -14.65 2.12
C GLN A 289 -8.53 -14.21 2.97
N SER A 290 -7.60 -13.45 2.40
CA SER A 290 -6.45 -12.92 3.14
C SER A 290 -6.88 -11.90 4.19
N TRP A 291 -7.71 -10.93 3.84
CA TRP A 291 -8.15 -9.91 4.79
C TRP A 291 -9.07 -10.47 5.88
N LEU A 292 -9.89 -11.47 5.56
CA LEU A 292 -10.71 -12.18 6.55
C LEU A 292 -9.88 -13.04 7.51
N ARG A 293 -8.69 -13.48 7.08
CA ARG A 293 -7.71 -14.11 7.99
C ARG A 293 -7.19 -13.09 9.00
N ASP A 294 -6.84 -11.88 8.55
CA ASP A 294 -6.43 -10.79 9.44
C ASP A 294 -7.58 -10.42 10.41
N LEU A 295 -8.82 -10.35 9.90
CA LEU A 295 -10.01 -10.03 10.71
C LEU A 295 -10.23 -11.09 11.81
N GLU A 296 -10.12 -12.37 11.47
CA GLU A 296 -10.26 -13.46 12.43
C GLU A 296 -9.18 -13.39 13.53
N LEU A 297 -7.95 -13.02 13.17
CA LEU A 297 -6.82 -12.89 14.10
C LEU A 297 -6.99 -11.68 15.04
N ASP A 298 -7.53 -10.57 14.55
CA ASP A 298 -7.78 -9.36 15.33
C ASP A 298 -9.11 -9.39 16.11
N GLN A 299 -9.98 -10.38 15.85
CA GLN A 299 -11.23 -10.50 16.58
C GLN A 299 -10.95 -10.91 18.03
N ASP A 300 -11.40 -10.06 18.95
CA ASP A 300 -11.25 -10.28 20.38
C ASP A 300 -12.52 -10.93 20.98
N ASP A 301 -12.34 -11.85 21.94
CA ASP A 301 -13.45 -12.58 22.57
C ASP A 301 -14.32 -11.70 23.48
N GLU A 302 -13.79 -10.58 23.97
CA GLU A 302 -14.54 -9.62 24.77
C GLU A 302 -14.98 -8.44 23.92
N LEU A 303 -14.09 -7.82 23.16
CA LEU A 303 -14.33 -6.58 22.43
C LEU A 303 -15.04 -6.82 21.10
N GLY A 304 -14.91 -8.00 20.50
CA GLY A 304 -15.46 -8.36 19.20
C GLY A 304 -14.55 -7.97 18.04
N VAL A 305 -15.12 -7.85 16.84
CA VAL A 305 -14.37 -7.48 15.64
C VAL A 305 -14.10 -5.96 15.67
N PRO A 306 -12.83 -5.51 15.56
CA PRO A 306 -12.53 -4.08 15.55
C PRO A 306 -13.09 -3.39 14.30
N SER A 307 -13.23 -2.06 14.37
CA SER A 307 -13.75 -1.28 13.25
C SER A 307 -12.76 -1.15 12.08
N VAL A 308 -11.49 -1.46 12.32
CA VAL A 308 -10.40 -1.46 11.34
C VAL A 308 -9.63 -2.77 11.47
N VAL A 309 -9.29 -3.38 10.34
CA VAL A 309 -8.45 -4.57 10.25
C VAL A 309 -7.38 -4.35 9.16
N PRO A 310 -6.08 -4.48 9.46
CA PRO A 310 -5.50 -4.83 10.76
C PRO A 310 -5.71 -3.77 11.86
N ASP A 311 -5.92 -4.17 13.11
CA ASP A 311 -6.19 -3.27 14.23
C ASP A 311 -4.95 -2.49 14.68
N VAL A 312 -4.84 -1.27 14.16
CA VAL A 312 -3.83 -0.28 14.57
C VAL A 312 -4.42 0.84 15.42
N VAL A 313 -5.74 0.80 15.68
CA VAL A 313 -6.50 1.82 16.41
C VAL A 313 -6.88 1.26 17.78
N LEU A 314 -5.86 1.08 18.62
CA LEU A 314 -5.92 0.33 19.88
C LEU A 314 -6.68 1.05 21.03
N GLU A 315 -7.23 2.23 20.78
CA GLU A 315 -7.90 3.08 21.78
C GLU A 315 -9.23 3.63 21.26
N GLY A 316 -10.14 3.92 22.20
CA GLY A 316 -11.45 4.51 21.91
C GLY A 316 -12.46 3.52 21.33
N ASP A 317 -13.61 4.03 20.89
CA ASP A 317 -14.77 3.21 20.53
C ASP A 317 -14.55 2.32 19.28
N ALA A 318 -13.53 2.62 18.47
CA ALA A 318 -13.23 1.89 17.25
C ALA A 318 -12.74 0.45 17.51
N ARG A 319 -12.21 0.17 18.70
CA ARG A 319 -11.77 -1.17 19.11
C ARG A 319 -12.92 -2.14 19.41
N PHE A 320 -14.12 -1.62 19.62
CA PHE A 320 -15.28 -2.44 19.96
C PHE A 320 -16.01 -2.88 18.70
N GLY A 321 -16.55 -4.09 18.77
CA GLY A 321 -17.47 -4.61 17.79
C GLY A 321 -18.77 -3.81 17.78
N ARG A 322 -19.05 -3.18 16.65
CA ARG A 322 -20.23 -2.34 16.43
C ARG A 322 -21.03 -2.87 15.26
N ALA A 323 -22.36 -2.90 15.41
CA ALA A 323 -23.27 -3.21 14.32
C ALA A 323 -23.02 -2.26 13.14
N GLY A 324 -22.96 -2.80 11.92
CA GLY A 324 -22.56 -2.06 10.73
C GLY A 324 -21.06 -1.99 10.46
N TRP A 325 -20.22 -2.48 11.38
CA TRP A 325 -18.77 -2.64 11.19
C TRP A 325 -18.35 -4.09 11.43
N ALA A 326 -18.56 -4.58 12.65
CA ALA A 326 -18.20 -5.94 13.05
C ALA A 326 -18.95 -7.04 12.28
N ASP A 327 -20.14 -6.72 11.76
CA ASP A 327 -20.91 -7.61 10.88
C ASP A 327 -20.15 -8.02 9.61
N ALA A 328 -19.05 -7.33 9.28
CA ALA A 328 -18.15 -7.71 8.21
C ALA A 328 -17.64 -9.15 8.33
N THR A 329 -17.48 -9.67 9.56
CA THR A 329 -17.11 -11.08 9.79
C THR A 329 -18.13 -12.07 9.22
N THR A 330 -19.36 -11.64 8.97
CA THR A 330 -20.47 -12.46 8.47
C THR A 330 -20.85 -12.06 7.05
N ILE A 331 -20.97 -10.76 6.78
CA ILE A 331 -21.43 -10.23 5.49
C ILE A 331 -20.39 -10.42 4.39
N VAL A 332 -19.09 -10.21 4.68
CA VAL A 332 -18.05 -10.37 3.66
C VAL A 332 -17.89 -11.83 3.22
N PRO A 333 -17.75 -12.83 4.12
CA PRO A 333 -17.71 -14.23 3.70
C PRO A 333 -18.95 -14.65 2.90
N TRP A 334 -20.14 -14.18 3.28
CA TRP A 334 -21.38 -14.46 2.55
C TRP A 334 -21.37 -13.84 1.15
N ALA A 335 -20.99 -12.57 1.00
CA ALA A 335 -20.90 -11.91 -0.30
C ALA A 335 -19.90 -12.58 -1.24
N VAL A 336 -18.77 -13.06 -0.70
CA VAL A 336 -17.78 -13.84 -1.44
C VAL A 336 -18.36 -15.19 -1.85
N TYR A 337 -18.99 -15.92 -0.93
CA TYR A 337 -19.64 -17.19 -1.23
C TYR A 337 -20.69 -17.05 -2.35
N GLU A 338 -21.59 -16.07 -2.26
CA GLU A 338 -22.59 -15.80 -3.29
C GLU A 338 -21.95 -15.45 -4.65
N SER A 339 -20.80 -14.78 -4.63
CA SER A 339 -20.12 -14.33 -5.84
C SER A 339 -19.29 -15.40 -6.55
N TYR A 340 -18.80 -16.42 -5.84
CA TYR A 340 -17.87 -17.42 -6.37
C TYR A 340 -18.33 -18.89 -6.18
N GLY A 341 -19.30 -19.14 -5.31
CA GLY A 341 -19.88 -20.46 -5.05
C GLY A 341 -18.98 -21.42 -4.27
N ASP A 342 -17.85 -20.97 -3.74
CA ASP A 342 -16.93 -21.81 -2.95
C ASP A 342 -17.32 -21.79 -1.46
N PRO A 343 -17.86 -22.89 -0.90
CA PRO A 343 -18.27 -22.94 0.50
C PRO A 343 -17.10 -22.93 1.49
N THR A 344 -15.86 -23.11 1.04
CA THR A 344 -14.69 -23.15 1.94
C THR A 344 -14.48 -21.82 2.65
N ILE A 345 -14.86 -20.68 2.05
CA ILE A 345 -14.81 -19.38 2.74
C ILE A 345 -15.71 -19.37 3.98
N LEU A 346 -16.93 -19.90 3.86
CA LEU A 346 -17.87 -19.99 4.98
C LEU A 346 -17.35 -20.97 6.03
N GLN A 347 -16.82 -22.13 5.61
CA GLN A 347 -16.27 -23.13 6.53
C GLN A 347 -15.11 -22.57 7.37
N ARG A 348 -14.19 -21.82 6.73
CA ARG A 348 -13.06 -21.19 7.43
C ARG A 348 -13.52 -20.10 8.39
N GLN A 349 -14.49 -19.28 7.97
CA GLN A 349 -14.91 -18.11 8.74
C GLN A 349 -16.04 -18.40 9.75
N PHE A 350 -16.63 -19.58 9.72
CA PHE A 350 -17.77 -19.92 10.59
C PHE A 350 -17.45 -19.77 12.09
N GLY A 351 -16.21 -20.05 12.49
CA GLY A 351 -15.75 -19.81 13.86
C GLY A 351 -15.88 -18.33 14.26
N SER A 352 -15.27 -17.44 13.45
CA SER A 352 -15.32 -15.98 13.61
C SER A 352 -16.77 -15.44 13.63
N MET A 353 -17.60 -15.91 12.69
CA MET A 353 -19.01 -15.56 12.59
C MET A 353 -19.79 -15.89 13.87
N ARG A 354 -19.60 -17.10 14.41
CA ARG A 354 -20.29 -17.53 15.64
C ARG A 354 -19.83 -16.75 16.86
N ARG A 355 -18.53 -16.46 16.98
CA ARG A 355 -18.01 -15.63 18.08
C ARG A 355 -18.71 -14.27 18.10
N TRP A 356 -18.85 -13.63 16.94
CA TRP A 356 -19.54 -12.35 16.82
C TRP A 356 -21.03 -12.44 17.16
N ASP A 357 -21.76 -13.43 16.64
CA ASP A 357 -23.19 -13.62 16.94
C ASP A 357 -23.44 -13.76 18.46
N HIS A 358 -22.63 -14.58 19.14
CA HIS A 358 -22.73 -14.74 20.59
C HIS A 358 -22.45 -13.45 21.36
N GLN A 359 -21.53 -12.60 20.88
CA GLN A 359 -21.23 -11.31 21.49
C GLN A 359 -22.34 -10.27 21.22
N ALA A 360 -22.87 -10.23 20.00
CA ALA A 360 -23.88 -9.27 19.57
C ALA A 360 -25.25 -9.52 20.22
N VAL A 361 -25.58 -10.79 20.47
CA VAL A 361 -26.88 -11.21 21.04
C VAL A 361 -26.78 -11.52 22.55
N GLY A 362 -25.57 -11.53 23.11
CA GLY A 362 -25.31 -11.89 24.51
C GLY A 362 -25.95 -10.93 25.54
N PRO A 363 -26.38 -11.44 26.71
CA PRO A 363 -26.98 -10.62 27.76
C PRO A 363 -25.89 -9.79 28.48
N GLY A 364 -25.51 -8.64 27.93
CA GLY A 364 -24.48 -7.82 28.58
C GLY A 364 -24.14 -6.45 28.01
N ARG A 365 -24.62 -6.06 26.82
CA ARG A 365 -24.29 -4.75 26.23
C ARG A 365 -25.56 -3.98 25.86
N LYS A 366 -25.99 -3.11 26.77
CA LYS A 366 -26.89 -1.96 26.52
C LYS A 366 -26.05 -0.70 26.44
#